data_AF-A0A1J5JH99-F1
#
_entry.id   AF-A0A1J5JH99-F1
#
_cell.length_a   1.000
_cell.length_b   1.000
_cell.length_c   1.000
_cell.angle_alpha   90.00
_cell.angle_beta   90.00
_cell.angle_gamma   90.00
#
_symmetry.space_group_name_H-M   'P 1'
#
loop_
_entity.id
_entity.type
_entity.pdbx_description
1 polymer ?
#
loop_
_entity_poly.entity_id
_entity_poly.type
_entity_poly.pdbx_seq_one_letter_code
_entity_poly.pdbx_strand_id
1 'polypeptide(L)' 'MSKELSVEKALEIAYNTGQQVTIGLNSGTVLKGVIVEKLWRTAFRVWLEPAKPLKPGEDIDKAIVSINAVKSVEFGAGD' A
#
# COMPACT_ATOMS: atom_id res chain seq x y z
N MET A 1 -18.80 -13.39 10.39
CA MET A 1 -18.79 -11.97 9.98
C MET A 1 -17.41 -11.43 10.23
N SER A 2 -16.60 -11.26 9.18
CA SER A 2 -15.27 -10.64 9.31
C SER A 2 -15.47 -9.19 9.71
N LYS A 3 -14.91 -8.77 10.85
CA LYS A 3 -14.86 -7.34 11.18
C LYS A 3 -13.99 -6.70 10.10
N GLU A 4 -14.59 -5.90 9.22
CA GLU A 4 -13.83 -5.10 8.26
C GLU A 4 -12.85 -4.24 9.05
N LEU A 5 -11.56 -4.46 8.81
CA LEU A 5 -10.51 -3.66 9.40
C LEU A 5 -10.66 -2.23 8.85
N SER A 6 -10.67 -1.25 9.74
CA SER A 6 -10.59 0.15 9.31
C SER A 6 -9.32 0.36 8.48
N VAL A 7 -9.40 1.19 7.45
CA VAL A 7 -8.29 1.50 6.53
C VAL A 7 -7.00 1.83 7.29
N GLU A 8 -7.09 2.64 8.34
CA GLU A 8 -5.94 2.99 9.20
C GLU A 8 -5.28 1.75 9.79
N LYS A 9 -6.07 0.82 10.33
CA LYS A 9 -5.55 -0.41 10.94
C LYS A 9 -4.97 -1.35 9.88
N ALA A 10 -5.58 -1.43 8.70
CA ALA A 10 -5.06 -2.22 7.60
C ALA A 10 -3.70 -1.69 7.11
N LEU A 11 -3.57 -0.37 6.93
CA LEU A 11 -2.28 0.26 6.56
C LEU A 11 -1.22 0.06 7.66
N GLU A 12 -1.61 0.14 8.93
CA GLU A 12 -0.70 -0.11 10.05
C GLU A 12 -0.21 -1.57 10.08
N ILE A 13 -1.10 -2.53 9.85
CA ILE A 13 -0.71 -3.95 9.75
C ILE A 13 0.26 -4.14 8.59
N ALA A 14 -0.08 -3.63 7.40
CA ALA A 14 0.76 -3.76 6.20
C ALA A 14 2.16 -3.16 6.40
N TYR A 15 2.25 -2.00 7.07
CA TYR A 15 3.53 -1.40 7.44
C TYR A 15 4.33 -2.27 8.40
N ASN A 16 3.70 -2.82 9.43
CA ASN A 16 4.40 -3.63 10.44
C ASN A 16 4.80 -5.02 9.92
N THR A 17 4.04 -5.59 8.98
CA THR A 17 4.32 -6.93 8.43
C THR A 17 5.20 -6.87 7.18
N GLY A 18 5.32 -5.72 6.53
CA GLY A 18 5.97 -5.61 5.22
C GLY A 18 5.23 -6.37 4.11
N GLN A 19 3.97 -6.73 4.33
CA GLN A 19 3.19 -7.51 3.38
C GLN A 19 2.79 -6.66 2.17
N GLN A 20 2.77 -7.28 1.00
CA GLN A 20 2.25 -6.64 -0.21
C GLN A 20 0.73 -6.45 -0.11
N VAL A 21 0.29 -5.24 -0.43
CA VAL A 21 -1.11 -4.84 -0.38
C VAL A 21 -1.56 -4.21 -1.69
N THR A 22 -2.85 -4.36 -1.95
CA THR A 22 -3.56 -3.61 -2.99
C THR A 22 -4.37 -2.51 -2.32
N ILE A 23 -4.08 -1.26 -2.67
CA ILE A 23 -4.69 -0.05 -2.12
C ILE A 23 -5.59 0.55 -3.19
N GLY A 24 -6.90 0.56 -2.95
CA GLY A 24 -7.87 1.28 -3.76
C GLY A 24 -8.00 2.72 -3.27
N LEU A 25 -7.84 3.71 -4.16
CA LEU A 25 -8.03 5.12 -3.85
C LEU A 25 -9.45 5.59 -4.19
N ASN A 26 -9.89 6.67 -3.56
CA ASN A 26 -11.17 7.32 -3.85
C ASN A 26 -11.25 7.86 -5.30
N SER A 27 -10.11 8.10 -5.95
CA SER A 27 -10.04 8.47 -7.37
C SER A 27 -10.39 7.32 -8.32
N GLY A 28 -10.49 6.08 -7.82
CA GLY A 28 -10.57 4.86 -8.63
C GLY A 28 -9.22 4.29 -9.04
N THR A 29 -8.11 4.96 -8.72
CA THR A 29 -6.76 4.43 -8.93
C THR A 29 -6.48 3.28 -7.97
N VAL A 30 -5.82 2.23 -8.47
CA VAL A 30 -5.37 1.09 -7.66
C VAL A 30 -3.85 1.08 -7.63
N LEU A 31 -3.28 1.01 -6.42
CA LEU A 31 -1.85 0.88 -6.19
C LEU A 31 -1.56 -0.50 -5.64
N LYS A 32 -0.57 -1.20 -6.20
CA LYS A 32 -0.06 -2.45 -5.65
C LYS A 32 1.35 -2.21 -5.15
N GLY A 33 1.66 -2.63 -3.93
CA GLY A 33 2.97 -2.37 -3.38
C GLY A 33 3.12 -2.72 -1.90
N VAL A 34 4.26 -2.34 -1.34
CA VAL A 34 4.60 -2.55 0.06
C VAL A 34 4.72 -1.21 0.76
N ILE A 35 4.13 -1.10 1.95
CA ILE A 35 4.27 0.11 2.77
C ILE A 35 5.62 0.05 3.49
N VAL A 36 6.49 1.00 3.20
CA VAL A 36 7.87 1.00 3.71
C VAL A 36 8.14 2.05 4.77
N GLU A 37 7.27 3.06 4.87
CA GLU A 37 7.50 4.18 5.78
C GLU A 37 6.18 4.80 6.21
N LYS A 38 6.06 5.09 7.51
CA LYS A 38 5.01 5.94 8.07
C LYS A 38 5.56 7.36 8.18
N LEU A 39 5.21 8.21 7.21
CA LEU A 39 5.70 9.59 7.15
C LEU A 39 5.02 10.47 8.22
N TRP A 40 3.69 10.35 8.34
CA TRP A 40 2.88 11.09 9.30
C TRP A 40 1.80 10.21 9.92
N ARG A 41 1.02 10.76 10.85
CA ARG A 41 -0.18 10.09 11.37
C ARG A 41 -1.18 9.73 10.26
N THR A 42 -1.20 10.51 9.18
CA THR A 42 -2.19 10.42 8.10
C THR A 42 -1.62 10.03 6.74
N ALA A 43 -0.34 9.67 6.63
CA ALA A 43 0.26 9.35 5.34
C ALA A 43 1.39 8.34 5.43
N PHE A 44 1.49 7.53 4.37
CA PHE A 44 2.41 6.42 4.24
C PHE A 44 3.15 6.49 2.89
N ARG A 45 4.38 5.99 2.87
CA ARG A 45 5.14 5.77 1.64
C ARG A 45 5.01 4.32 1.20
N VAL A 46 4.65 4.13 -0.06
CA VAL A 46 4.45 2.82 -0.69
C VAL A 46 5.48 2.66 -1.79
N TRP A 47 6.23 1.55 -1.76
CA TRP A 47 7.01 1.09 -2.91
C TRP A 47 6.07 0.34 -3.83
N LEU A 48 5.91 0.85 -5.04
CA LEU A 48 4.98 0.29 -6.01
C LEU A 48 5.59 -0.95 -6.66
N GLU A 49 4.75 -1.95 -6.87
CA GLU A 49 5.10 -3.10 -7.71
C GLU A 49 5.38 -2.58 -9.12
N PRO A 50 6.59 -2.83 -9.66
CA PRO A 50 6.93 -2.32 -10.97
C PRO A 50 6.16 -3.10 -12.04
N ALA A 51 5.62 -2.39 -13.03
CA ALA A 51 4.86 -3.00 -14.13
C ALA A 51 5.70 -3.98 -15.00
N LYS A 52 7.04 -3.88 -14.89
CA LYS A 52 8.02 -4.74 -15.57
C LYS A 52 9.16 -5.03 -14.59
N PRO A 53 9.88 -6.16 -14.74
CA PRO A 53 11.08 -6.42 -13.96
C PRO A 53 12.08 -5.27 -14.11
N LEU A 54 12.53 -4.72 -12.98
CA LEU A 54 13.53 -3.65 -12.96
C LEU A 54 14.89 -4.19 -13.41
N LYS A 55 15.60 -3.44 -14.24
CA LYS A 55 16.99 -3.74 -14.58
C LYS A 55 17.91 -3.40 -13.40
N PRO A 56 19.11 -4.00 -13.31
CA PRO A 56 20.10 -3.61 -12.33
C PRO A 56 20.40 -2.11 -12.42
N GLY A 57 20.19 -1.38 -11.32
CA GLY A 57 20.40 0.08 -11.25
C GLY A 57 19.15 0.93 -11.52
N GLU A 58 17.98 0.33 -11.81
CA GLU A 58 16.71 1.07 -11.84
C GLU A 58 16.10 1.20 -10.44
N ASP A 59 15.61 2.40 -10.12
CA ASP A 59 14.91 2.68 -8.87
C ASP A 59 13.47 2.15 -8.88
N ILE A 60 13.00 1.72 -7.71
CA ILE A 60 11.60 1.34 -7.51
C ILE A 60 10.76 2.62 -7.39
N ASP A 61 9.65 2.67 -8.12
CA ASP A 61 8.69 3.77 -8.02
C ASP A 61 8.07 3.86 -6.61
N LYS A 62 7.93 5.09 -6.11
CA LYS A 62 7.42 5.36 -4.76
C LYS A 62 6.24 6.31 -4.83
N ALA A 63 5.18 5.98 -4.10
CA ALA A 63 4.03 6.84 -3.91
C ALA A 63 3.89 7.27 -2.46
N ILE A 64 3.44 8.51 -2.24
CA ILE A 64 2.97 8.96 -0.93
C ILE A 64 1.45 8.91 -0.95
N VAL A 65 0.86 8.16 -0.03
CA VAL A 65 -0.58 7.94 0.05
C VAL A 65 -1.10 8.50 1.37
N SER A 66 -2.09 9.38 1.27
CA SER A 66 -2.83 9.88 2.43
C SER A 66 -3.93 8.89 2.82
N ILE A 67 -4.12 8.62 4.11
CA ILE A 67 -5.18 7.72 4.62
C ILE A 67 -6.56 8.15 4.10
N ASN A 68 -6.80 9.46 4.04
CA ASN A 68 -8.09 10.02 3.58
C ASN A 68 -8.33 9.81 2.08
N ALA A 69 -7.28 9.53 1.31
CA ALA A 69 -7.40 9.20 -0.12
C ALA A 69 -7.69 7.72 -0.35
N VAL A 70 -7.53 6.87 0.67
CA VAL A 70 -7.70 5.42 0.57
C VAL A 70 -9.16 5.05 0.80
N LYS A 71 -9.69 4.28 -0.13
CA LYS A 71 -11.02 3.69 -0.08
C LYS A 71 -10.99 2.27 0.51
N SER A 72 -10.02 1.46 0.11
CA SER A 72 -9.88 0.07 0.54
C SER A 72 -8.43 -0.38 0.59
N VAL A 73 -8.14 -1.36 1.43
CA VAL A 73 -6.84 -2.03 1.52
C VAL A 73 -7.09 -3.52 1.56
N GLU A 74 -6.52 -4.23 0.59
CA GLU A 74 -6.62 -5.68 0.47
C GLU A 74 -5.23 -6.29 0.62
N PHE A 75 -5.11 -7.27 1.52
CA PHE A 75 -3.87 -8.03 1.68
C PHE A 75 -3.86 -9.12 0.62
N GLY A 76 -2.78 -9.19 -0.18
CA GLY A 76 -2.62 -10.29 -1.10
C GLY A 76 -2.55 -11.61 -0.32
N ALA A 77 -3.52 -12.49 -0.53
CA ALA A 77 -3.30 -13.90 -0.30
C ALA A 77 -2.26 -14.34 -1.34
N GLY A 78 -1.19 -14.99 -0.89
CA GLY A 78 -0.26 -15.65 -1.79
C GLY A 78 -1.03 -16.56 -2.74
N ASP A 79 -0.69 -16.47 -4.01
CA ASP A 79 -0.77 -17.65 -4.89
C ASP A 79 0.47 -18.51 -4.59
#